data_AF-A0A480BXK1-F1
#
_entry.id   AF-A0A480BXK1-F1
#
_cell.length_a   1.000
_cell.length_b   1.000
_cell.length_c   1.000
_cell.angle_alpha   90.00
_cell.angle_beta   90.00
_cell.angle_gamma   90.00
#
_symmetry.space_group_name_H-M   'P 1'
#
loop_
_entity.id
_entity.type
_entity.pdbx_description
1 polymer ?
#
loop_
_entity_poly.entity_id
_entity_poly.type
_entity_poly.pdbx_seq_one_letter_code
_entity_poly.pdbx_strand_id
1 'polypeptide(L)' 'MSEPVTLSQYLREAVQAGHLAPALVDVMEQIGVASREIAGALAHGALAGVLGATETANASGETQKKLDVLA' A
#
# COMPACT_ATOMS: atom_id res chain seq x y z
N MET A 1 24.73 11.02 12.74
CA MET A 1 23.85 10.13 11.97
C MET A 1 22.45 10.69 12.12
N SER A 2 21.74 10.97 11.02
CA SER A 2 20.38 11.49 11.10
C SER A 2 19.43 10.40 11.61
N GLU A 3 18.51 10.76 12.51
CA GLU A 3 17.47 9.86 13.00
C GLU A 3 16.56 9.41 11.84
N PRO A 4 16.05 8.16 11.87
CA PRO A 4 15.09 7.72 10.86
C PRO A 4 13.80 8.56 10.93
N VAL A 5 13.38 9.10 9.78
CA VAL A 5 12.14 9.87 9.64
C VAL A 5 11.04 8.98 9.07
N THR A 6 9.83 9.07 9.64
CA THR A 6 8.66 8.35 9.12
C THR A 6 8.09 9.03 7.88
N LEU A 7 7.39 8.28 7.02
CA LEU A 7 6.73 8.85 5.85
C LEU A 7 5.77 10.00 6.24
N SER A 8 4.94 9.81 7.26
CA SER A 8 4.00 10.85 7.73
C SER A 8 4.72 12.10 8.25
N GLN A 9 5.88 11.93 8.90
CA GLN A 9 6.67 13.06 9.37
C GLN A 9 7.27 13.85 8.19
N TYR A 10 7.86 13.14 7.23
CA TYR A 10 8.41 13.75 6.01
C TYR A 10 7.34 14.52 5.22
N LEU A 11 6.16 13.92 5.00
CA LEU A 11 5.08 14.56 4.24
C LEU A 11 4.53 15.80 4.95
N ARG A 12 4.40 15.76 6.28
CA ARG A 12 3.98 16.92 7.09
C ARG A 12 4.96 18.07 6.96
N GLU A 13 6.26 17.79 7.06
CA GLU A 13 7.31 18.80 6.90
C GLU A 13 7.29 19.40 5.49
N ALA A 14 7.08 18.59 4.46
CA ALA A 14 7.01 19.04 3.08
C ALA A 14 5.80 19.96 2.79
N VAL A 15 4.65 19.75 3.46
CA VAL A 15 3.50 20.66 3.38
C VAL A 15 3.78 21.96 4.12
N GLN A 16 4.37 21.91 5.31
CA GLN A 16 4.73 23.11 6.08
C GLN A 16 5.76 23.98 5.34
N ALA A 17 6.68 23.36 4.60
CA ALA A 17 7.64 24.04 3.75
C ALA A 17 7.04 24.58 2.44
N GLY A 18 5.76 24.28 2.15
CA GLY A 18 5.10 24.66 0.90
C GLY A 18 5.60 23.92 -0.34
N HIS A 19 6.33 22.81 -0.18
CA HIS A 19 6.88 22.02 -1.27
C HIS A 19 5.84 21.07 -1.89
N LEU A 20 4.82 20.68 -1.12
CA LEU A 20 3.76 19.79 -1.56
C LEU A 20 2.38 20.37 -1.27
N ALA A 21 1.44 20.16 -2.19
CA ALA A 21 0.04 20.46 -1.97
C ALA A 21 -0.57 19.46 -0.95
N PRO A 22 -1.43 19.91 -0.02
CA PRO A 22 -2.06 19.02 0.96
C PRO A 22 -2.78 17.82 0.34
N ALA A 23 -3.50 18.02 -0.77
CA ALA A 23 -4.21 16.95 -1.47
C ALA A 23 -3.28 15.84 -2.00
N LEU A 24 -2.04 16.17 -2.38
CA LEU A 24 -1.07 15.16 -2.79
C LEU A 24 -0.58 14.35 -1.59
N VAL A 25 -0.39 14.99 -0.44
CA VAL A 25 -0.04 14.29 0.81
C VAL A 25 -1.14 13.33 1.24
N ASP A 26 -2.41 13.72 1.13
CA ASP A 26 -3.54 12.84 1.47
C ASP A 26 -3.53 11.55 0.64
N VAL A 27 -3.26 11.66 -0.66
CA VAL A 27 -3.13 10.49 -1.55
C VAL A 27 -1.94 9.62 -1.15
N MET A 28 -0.79 10.23 -0.85
CA MET A 28 0.41 9.49 -0.44
C MET A 28 0.22 8.77 0.90
N GLU A 29 -0.48 9.38 1.85
CA GLU A 29 -0.83 8.72 3.12
C GLU A 29 -1.77 7.53 2.89
N GLN A 30 -2.79 7.67 2.04
CA GLN A 30 -3.70 6.58 1.69
C GLN A 30 -2.96 5.40 1.05
N ILE A 31 -2.01 5.65 0.14
CA ILE A 31 -1.17 4.61 -0.44
C ILE A 31 -0.33 3.91 0.64
N GLY A 32 0.21 4.67 1.61
CA GLY A 32 0.96 4.11 2.73
C GLY A 32 0.09 3.21 3.63
N VAL A 33 -1.17 3.59 3.86
CA VAL A 33 -2.15 2.77 4.60
C VAL A 33 -2.46 1.49 3.83
N ALA A 34 -2.84 1.60 2.55
CA ALA A 34 -3.14 0.44 1.70
C ALA A 34 -1.97 -0.54 1.62
N SER A 35 -0.74 -0.03 1.46
CA SER A 35 0.48 -0.86 1.45
C SER A 35 0.66 -1.64 2.76
N ARG A 36 0.35 -1.02 3.91
CA ARG A 36 0.43 -1.68 5.22
C ARG A 36 -0.67 -2.72 5.39
N GLU A 37 -1.87 -2.46 4.89
CA GLU A 37 -2.98 -3.42 4.91
C GLU A 37 -2.67 -4.65 4.05
N ILE A 38 -2.16 -4.46 2.83
CA ILE A 38 -1.71 -5.54 1.94
C ILE A 38 -0.59 -6.35 2.59
N ALA A 39 0.42 -5.69 3.18
CA ALA A 39 1.49 -6.39 3.90
C ALA A 39 0.94 -7.20 5.09
N GLY A 40 -0.03 -6.65 5.82
CA GLY A 40 -0.76 -7.36 6.87
C GLY A 40 -1.51 -8.59 6.32
N ALA A 41 -2.25 -8.42 5.22
CA ALA A 41 -2.97 -9.51 4.56
C ALA A 41 -2.03 -10.60 4.03
N LEU A 42 -0.84 -10.24 3.53
CA LEU A 42 0.18 -11.20 3.12
C LEU A 42 0.75 -11.98 4.31
N ALA A 43 1.13 -11.28 5.38
CA ALA A 43 1.67 -11.93 6.58
C ALA A 43 0.66 -12.89 7.21
N HIS A 44 -0.62 -12.51 7.29
CA HIS A 44 -1.68 -13.36 7.85
C HIS A 44 -2.20 -14.40 6.84
N GLY A 45 -2.24 -14.09 5.54
CA GLY A 45 -2.67 -14.99 4.47
C GLY A 45 -1.68 -16.12 4.21
N ALA A 46 -0.38 -15.88 4.42
CA ALA A 46 0.64 -16.92 4.49
C ALA A 46 0.42 -17.85 5.70
N LEU A 47 -0.02 -17.31 6.84
CA LEU A 47 -0.34 -18.09 8.04
C LEU A 47 -1.64 -18.91 7.88
N ALA A 48 -2.62 -18.39 7.14
CA ALA A 48 -3.92 -19.01 6.91
C ALA A 48 -3.95 -19.98 5.71
N GLY A 49 -2.86 -20.11 4.94
CA GLY A 49 -2.79 -20.98 3.76
C GLY A 49 -3.65 -20.52 2.57
N VAL A 50 -4.07 -19.25 2.54
CA VAL A 50 -5.08 -18.72 1.59
C VAL A 50 -4.47 -18.18 0.28
N LEU A 51 -3.14 -18.26 0.10
CA LEU A 51 -2.46 -17.91 -1.16
C LEU A 51 -2.67 -18.97 -2.27
N GLY A 52 -3.92 -19.38 -2.51
CA GLY A 52 -4.34 -20.11 -3.72
C GLY A 52 -4.85 -19.12 -4.76
N ALA A 53 -4.62 -19.38 -6.05
CA ALA A 53 -5.07 -18.52 -7.15
C ALA A 53 -6.59 -18.23 -7.06
N THR A 54 -6.99 -17.02 -7.45
CA THR A 54 -8.39 -16.76 -7.78
C THR A 54 -8.60 -17.35 -9.17
N GLU A 55 -9.63 -18.17 -9.34
CA GLU A 55 -9.93 -18.81 -10.64
C GLU A 55 -10.46 -17.82 -11.70
N THR A 56 -10.27 -16.52 -11.49
CA THR A 56 -10.76 -15.44 -12.35
C THR A 56 -9.61 -14.84 -13.14
N ALA A 57 -9.75 -14.82 -14.46
CA ALA A 57 -8.83 -14.13 -15.34
C ALA A 57 -9.13 -12.61 -15.32
N ASN A 58 -8.10 -11.77 -15.35
CA ASN A 58 -8.28 -10.32 -15.54
C ASN A 58 -8.85 -10.03 -16.95
N ALA A 59 -9.25 -8.78 -17.21
CA ALA A 59 -9.78 -8.37 -18.53
C ALA A 59 -8.80 -8.60 -19.70
N SER A 60 -7.53 -8.91 -19.39
CA SER A 60 -6.46 -9.25 -20.33
C SER A 60 -6.23 -10.76 -20.49
N GLY A 61 -7.00 -11.61 -19.80
CA GLY A 61 -6.95 -13.07 -19.92
C GLY A 61 -5.90 -13.77 -19.04
N GLU A 62 -5.25 -13.08 -18.10
CA GLU A 62 -4.30 -13.70 -17.18
C GLU A 62 -4.99 -14.19 -15.90
N THR A 63 -4.70 -15.42 -15.48
CA THR A 63 -5.17 -15.98 -14.20
C THR A 63 -4.72 -15.11 -13.02
N GLN A 64 -5.65 -14.42 -12.35
CA GLN A 64 -5.33 -13.57 -11.21
C GLN A 64 -4.94 -14.39 -9.99
N LYS A 65 -3.97 -13.90 -9.23
CA LYS A 65 -3.76 -14.39 -7.85
C LYS A 65 -4.73 -13.66 -6.93
N LYS A 66 -5.16 -14.31 -5.84
CA LYS A 66 -6.06 -13.70 -4.83
C LYS A 66 -5.54 -12.36 -4.27
N LEU A 67 -4.24 -12.12 -4.39
CA LEU A 67 -3.60 -10.86 -4.00
C LEU A 67 -3.94 -9.69 -4.94
N ASP A 68 -4.15 -9.96 -6.23
CA ASP A 68 -4.39 -8.93 -7.25
C ASP A 68 -5.78 -8.28 -7.12
N VAL A 69 -6.69 -8.91 -6.36
CA VAL A 69 -8.08 -8.47 -6.11
C VAL A 69 -8.22 -7.74 -4.76
N LEU A 70 -7.23 -7.85 -3.87
CA LEU A 70 -7.26 -7.25 -2.53
C LEU A 70 -6.64 -5.84 -2.47
N ALA A 71 -6.10 -5.33 -3.59
CA ALA A 71 -5.51 -3.99 -3.69
C ALA A 71 -6.52 -2.94 -4.18
#